data_AF-A0A8T2ISW7-F1
#
_entry.id   AF-A0A8T2ISW7-F1
#
_cell.length_a   1.000
_cell.length_b   1.000
_cell.length_c   1.000
_cell.angle_alpha   90.00
_cell.angle_beta   90.00
_cell.angle_gamma   90.00
#
_symmetry.space_group_name_H-M   'P 1'
#
loop_
_entity.id
_entity.type
_entity.pdbx_description
1 polymer ?
#
loop_
_entity_poly.entity_id
_entity_poly.type
_entity_poly.pdbx_seq_one_letter_code
_entity_poly.pdbx_strand_id
1 'polypeptide(L)'
;MPFRRTTSSARTDSSDVDIEGIADSELAKLQRMFRLKEVAHQEFSTKEQEKIRRHKLTIEALEKEQEEHVKYLMVSESRRNQIRDQGSKDKLHSLLGQKDDLDEQLASEKHTIANLEQEIKSWERKQSQQRKLVKDTNGTSQRSAQAQRHIKVMENRLDRAVTRFNTQLGKNGKMREKIEIFRIEKSRFEQLYKKLEKELHQIRKDIGAVIDDSSAAYDARDEAQTKMLQSKEKAEKDLNQHTAEIKELQRIIDHDRRLKEFMGAKTQERTISEEVINARRKREKDQLEKKKRDPTEETIEMYQQAFQQIQAVTGEDNLDILVTKFIEVEDRNFALFNFVNEQNNEIERLMGHISEIKKEIQDFKAQRVRLDHEHQAILKNIEDKQEEVLQRADSYQQQLKIVMKVLDQLKTGIDSLFKKMNCDRSVLDEMLGSSSSIRETNIMQYLGLIEQKTNELLAAQSFLDSKNYDKPYDPQETARFLLGQLTDMQPPVFQIKLPTTG
;
A
#
# COMPACT_ATOMS: atom_id res chain seq x y z
N MET A 1 119.47 89.08 -49.31
CA MET A 1 118.49 90.17 -49.13
C MET A 1 118.78 90.84 -47.78
N PRO A 2 118.74 92.18 -47.67
CA PRO A 2 119.89 93.09 -47.88
C PRO A 2 120.19 93.93 -46.60
N PHE A 3 121.36 94.55 -46.39
CA PHE A 3 121.89 95.82 -46.94
C PHE A 3 123.35 95.96 -46.44
N ARG A 4 124.39 96.12 -47.26
CA ARG A 4 124.93 97.36 -47.88
C ARG A 4 125.32 98.49 -46.88
N ARG A 5 126.63 98.74 -46.71
CA ARG A 5 127.40 100.02 -46.85
C ARG A 5 128.69 100.03 -46.00
N THR A 6 129.90 99.93 -46.59
CA THR A 6 130.79 100.98 -47.20
C THR A 6 131.63 101.75 -46.15
N THR A 7 132.97 101.58 -46.11
CA THR A 7 134.05 102.52 -46.59
C THR A 7 134.22 103.75 -45.68
N SER A 8 135.38 104.35 -45.34
CA SER A 8 136.77 104.46 -45.83
C SER A 8 137.57 105.21 -44.72
N SER A 9 138.90 105.06 -44.58
CA SER A 9 139.95 106.02 -45.03
C SER A 9 139.71 107.49 -44.61
N ALA A 10 140.63 108.33 -44.16
CA ALA A 10 142.10 108.35 -44.15
C ALA A 10 142.56 109.59 -43.33
N ARG A 11 143.75 109.47 -42.72
CA ARG A 11 144.89 110.43 -42.67
C ARG A 11 144.68 111.96 -42.53
N THR A 12 145.54 112.57 -41.70
CA THR A 12 146.44 113.72 -42.02
C THR A 12 147.55 113.77 -40.93
N ASP A 13 148.80 113.43 -41.23
CA ASP A 13 149.93 114.28 -41.70
C ASP A 13 150.45 115.21 -40.58
N SER A 14 151.61 115.04 -39.93
CA SER A 14 153.00 114.81 -40.38
C SER A 14 153.50 115.81 -41.41
N SER A 15 154.26 116.81 -40.98
CA SER A 15 155.67 116.98 -41.42
C SER A 15 156.28 118.27 -40.87
N ASP A 16 157.39 118.12 -40.17
CA ASP A 16 158.76 118.41 -40.64
C ASP A 16 159.68 117.68 -39.63
N VAL A 17 160.79 117.00 -39.92
CA VAL A 17 161.64 116.80 -41.10
C VAL A 17 162.70 115.74 -40.68
N ASP A 18 163.44 115.21 -41.67
CA ASP A 18 164.68 114.40 -41.59
C ASP A 18 164.59 112.90 -41.22
N ILE A 19 164.56 111.95 -42.17
CA ILE A 19 165.53 111.50 -43.21
C ILE A 19 166.38 110.30 -42.71
N GLU A 20 166.42 109.24 -43.53
CA GLU A 20 167.28 108.04 -43.49
C GLU A 20 166.89 106.78 -42.68
N GLY A 21 165.93 106.81 -41.74
CA GLY A 21 165.57 105.62 -40.94
C GLY A 21 164.32 104.80 -41.33
N ILE A 22 163.47 105.30 -42.24
CA ILE A 22 162.08 104.80 -42.38
C ILE A 22 161.90 103.70 -43.45
N ALA A 23 162.74 103.68 -44.50
CA ALA A 23 162.54 102.78 -45.64
C ALA A 23 162.69 101.28 -45.30
N ASP A 24 163.62 100.89 -44.43
CA ASP A 24 163.82 99.47 -44.07
C ASP A 24 162.72 98.93 -43.14
N SER A 25 162.06 99.80 -42.37
CA SER A 25 160.99 99.40 -41.44
C SER A 25 159.67 99.09 -42.15
N GLU A 26 159.41 99.72 -43.31
CA GLU A 26 158.20 99.49 -44.10
C GLU A 26 158.27 98.19 -44.91
N LEU A 27 159.45 97.82 -45.42
CA LEU A 27 159.64 96.59 -46.20
C LEU A 27 159.45 95.33 -45.33
N ALA A 28 159.94 95.35 -44.09
CA ALA A 28 159.75 94.25 -43.13
C ALA A 28 158.27 94.07 -42.72
N LYS A 29 157.50 95.18 -42.60
CA LYS A 29 156.06 95.11 -42.32
C LYS A 29 155.27 94.51 -43.48
N LEU A 30 155.59 94.89 -44.72
CA LEU A 30 154.92 94.36 -45.92
C LEU A 30 155.19 92.87 -46.13
N GLN A 31 156.41 92.39 -45.92
CA GLN A 31 156.73 90.96 -46.00
C GLN A 31 155.98 90.13 -44.95
N ARG A 32 155.85 90.64 -43.71
CA ARG A 32 155.09 89.95 -42.65
C ARG A 32 153.59 89.90 -42.94
N MET A 33 153.03 90.97 -43.51
CA MET A 33 151.62 91.03 -43.91
C MET A 33 151.30 90.09 -45.08
N PHE A 34 152.22 89.93 -46.04
CA PHE A 34 152.03 89.01 -47.16
C PHE A 34 151.98 87.55 -46.67
N ARG A 35 152.92 87.17 -45.79
CA ARG A 35 152.97 85.81 -45.22
C ARG A 35 151.73 85.46 -44.39
N LEU A 36 151.22 86.41 -43.59
CA LEU A 36 149.97 86.22 -42.83
C LEU A 36 148.76 86.05 -43.75
N LYS A 37 148.68 86.81 -44.86
CA LYS A 37 147.60 86.66 -45.84
C LYS A 37 147.69 85.32 -46.58
N GLU A 38 148.89 84.85 -46.88
CA GLU A 38 149.10 83.57 -47.56
C GLU A 38 148.67 82.38 -46.68
N VAL A 39 149.02 82.41 -45.39
CA VAL A 39 148.56 81.41 -44.41
C VAL A 39 147.04 81.47 -44.25
N ALA A 40 146.45 82.67 -44.12
CA ALA A 40 144.99 82.81 -44.03
C ALA A 40 144.26 82.33 -45.31
N HIS A 41 144.84 82.54 -46.49
CA HIS A 41 144.28 82.07 -47.75
C HIS A 41 144.39 80.54 -47.89
N GLN A 42 145.48 79.93 -47.41
CA GLN A 42 145.59 78.47 -47.33
C GLN A 42 144.59 77.89 -46.33
N GLU A 43 144.45 78.47 -45.13
CA GLU A 43 143.47 78.01 -44.13
C GLU A 43 142.01 78.15 -44.61
N PHE A 44 141.70 79.22 -45.34
CA PHE A 44 140.36 79.39 -45.91
C PHE A 44 140.12 78.37 -47.04
N SER A 45 141.10 78.17 -47.92
CA SER A 45 141.01 77.20 -49.01
C SER A 45 140.88 75.76 -48.50
N THR A 46 141.58 75.37 -47.43
CA THR A 46 141.46 74.03 -46.84
C THR A 46 140.12 73.85 -46.16
N LYS A 47 139.61 74.86 -45.43
CA LYS A 47 138.27 74.83 -44.83
C LYS A 47 137.16 74.74 -45.88
N GLU A 48 137.28 75.44 -47.01
CA GLU A 48 136.33 75.32 -48.11
C GLU A 48 136.39 73.94 -48.78
N GLN A 49 137.58 73.40 -49.02
CA GLN A 49 137.74 72.04 -49.55
C GLN A 49 137.17 70.98 -48.59
N GLU A 50 137.35 71.13 -47.28
CA GLU A 50 136.72 70.23 -46.29
C GLU A 50 135.20 70.33 -46.28
N LYS A 51 134.63 71.54 -46.40
CA LYS A 51 133.17 71.72 -46.55
C LYS A 51 132.65 71.06 -47.82
N ILE A 52 133.34 71.25 -48.94
CA ILE A 52 132.98 70.59 -50.21
C ILE A 52 133.07 69.07 -50.07
N ARG A 53 134.08 68.54 -49.39
CA ARG A 53 134.21 67.10 -49.12
C ARG A 53 133.04 66.57 -48.27
N ARG A 54 132.65 67.30 -47.21
CA ARG A 54 131.49 66.95 -46.38
C ARG A 54 130.19 66.95 -47.19
N HIS A 55 129.97 67.98 -48.01
CA HIS A 55 128.79 68.05 -48.87
C HIS A 55 128.75 66.90 -49.89
N LYS A 56 129.89 66.53 -50.49
CA LYS A 56 129.96 65.37 -51.37
C LYS A 56 129.61 64.06 -50.65
N LEU A 57 130.13 63.84 -49.45
CA LEU A 57 129.80 62.66 -48.65
C LEU A 57 128.31 62.61 -48.27
N THR A 58 127.68 63.75 -47.93
CA THR A 58 126.24 63.79 -47.65
C THR A 58 125.40 63.53 -48.88
N ILE A 59 125.81 64.03 -50.06
CA ILE A 59 125.11 63.75 -51.33
C ILE A 59 125.20 62.27 -51.65
N GLU A 60 126.39 61.67 -51.53
CA GLU A 60 126.58 60.24 -51.81
C GLU A 60 125.79 59.34 -50.83
N ALA A 61 125.60 59.77 -49.58
CA ALA A 61 124.73 59.08 -48.63
C ALA A 61 123.24 59.20 -49.01
N LEU A 62 122.78 60.40 -49.41
CA LEU A 62 121.40 60.63 -49.84
C LEU A 62 121.07 59.91 -51.16
N GLU A 63 122.03 59.82 -52.09
CA GLU A 63 121.88 59.05 -53.33
C GLU A 63 121.70 57.56 -53.03
N LYS A 64 122.46 57.01 -52.06
CA LYS A 64 122.25 55.62 -51.61
C LYS A 64 120.88 55.41 -50.96
N GLU A 65 120.43 56.32 -50.10
CA GLU A 65 119.07 56.24 -49.53
C GLU A 65 117.99 56.34 -50.60
N GLN A 66 118.17 57.22 -51.60
CA GLN A 66 117.24 57.33 -52.72
C GLN A 66 117.19 56.02 -53.53
N GLU A 67 118.33 55.39 -53.82
CA GLU A 67 118.38 54.09 -54.47
C GLU A 67 117.68 52.99 -53.65
N GLU A 68 117.84 53.00 -52.33
CA GLU A 68 117.15 52.04 -51.45
C GLU A 68 115.63 52.25 -51.46
N HIS A 69 115.15 53.50 -51.36
CA HIS A 69 113.72 53.80 -51.43
C HIS A 69 113.11 53.44 -52.79
N VAL A 70 113.83 53.69 -53.89
CA VAL A 70 113.40 53.26 -55.23
C VAL A 70 113.32 51.74 -55.32
N LYS A 71 114.26 51.00 -54.71
CA LYS A 71 114.20 49.53 -54.62
C LYS A 71 112.97 49.07 -53.83
N TYR A 72 112.67 49.68 -52.68
CA TYR A 72 111.45 49.36 -51.91
C TYR A 72 110.17 49.65 -52.70
N LEU A 73 110.14 50.76 -53.42
CA LEU A 73 109.00 51.13 -54.26
C LEU A 73 108.83 50.13 -55.40
N MET A 74 109.92 49.75 -56.10
CA MET A 74 109.86 48.70 -57.14
C MET A 74 109.43 47.33 -56.61
N VAL A 75 109.83 46.95 -55.38
CA VAL A 75 109.38 45.71 -54.77
C VAL A 75 107.90 45.78 -54.40
N SER A 76 107.43 46.91 -53.87
CA SER A 76 106.01 47.13 -53.54
C SER A 76 105.14 47.17 -54.80
N GLU A 77 105.56 47.92 -55.82
CA GLU A 77 104.91 48.04 -57.13
C GLU A 77 105.19 46.84 -58.06
N SER A 78 105.96 45.86 -57.58
CA SER A 78 106.21 44.64 -58.35
C SER A 78 104.88 44.02 -58.73
N ARG A 79 104.74 43.70 -60.02
CA ARG A 79 103.52 43.12 -60.60
C ARG A 79 103.01 41.92 -59.80
N ARG A 80 103.92 41.15 -59.19
CA ARG A 80 103.57 40.01 -58.32
C ARG A 80 102.86 40.43 -57.03
N ASN A 81 103.26 41.53 -56.40
CA ASN A 81 102.62 42.05 -55.20
C ASN A 81 101.28 42.71 -55.53
N GLN A 82 101.19 43.50 -56.61
CA GLN A 82 99.91 44.05 -57.07
C GLN A 82 98.86 42.98 -57.37
N ILE A 83 99.25 41.87 -58.02
CA ILE A 83 98.33 40.73 -58.28
C ILE A 83 97.91 40.06 -56.97
N ARG A 84 98.83 39.92 -56.00
CA ARG A 84 98.50 39.34 -54.69
C ARG A 84 97.53 40.24 -53.91
N ASP A 85 97.73 41.55 -53.96
CA ASP A 85 96.87 42.52 -53.28
C ASP A 85 95.49 42.60 -53.94
N GLN A 86 95.43 42.56 -55.28
CA GLN A 86 94.16 42.47 -56.00
C GLN A 86 93.42 41.17 -55.67
N GLY A 87 94.13 40.02 -55.67
CA GLY A 87 93.54 38.75 -55.26
C GLY A 87 93.09 38.73 -53.78
N SER A 88 93.74 39.51 -52.91
CA SER A 88 93.32 39.69 -51.51
C SER A 88 92.09 40.58 -51.40
N LYS A 89 91.99 41.64 -52.22
CA LYS A 89 90.80 42.49 -52.33
C LYS A 89 89.60 41.72 -52.85
N ASP A 90 89.77 40.93 -53.91
CA ASP A 90 88.68 40.15 -54.51
C ASP A 90 88.18 39.08 -53.52
N LYS A 91 89.09 38.44 -52.77
CA LYS A 91 88.71 37.55 -51.66
C LYS A 91 87.96 38.28 -50.55
N LEU A 92 88.38 39.49 -50.20
CA LEU A 92 87.75 40.29 -49.15
C LEU A 92 86.35 40.77 -49.58
N HIS A 93 86.16 41.13 -50.86
CA HIS A 93 84.85 41.41 -51.42
C HIS A 93 83.95 40.17 -51.43
N SER A 94 84.47 39.01 -51.82
CA SER A 94 83.71 37.75 -51.76
C SER A 94 83.30 37.39 -50.33
N LEU A 95 84.18 37.60 -49.35
CA LEU A 95 83.88 37.36 -47.93
C LEU A 95 82.88 38.37 -47.36
N LEU A 96 82.95 39.64 -47.79
CA LEU A 96 81.95 40.65 -47.44
C LEU A 96 80.57 40.30 -48.00
N GLY A 97 80.49 39.89 -49.28
CA GLY A 97 79.23 39.44 -49.88
C GLY A 97 78.64 38.24 -49.13
N GLN A 98 79.46 37.25 -48.79
CA GLN A 98 79.02 36.11 -47.97
C GLN A 98 78.55 36.53 -46.58
N LYS A 99 79.19 37.53 -45.97
CA LYS A 99 78.73 38.07 -44.68
C LYS A 99 77.37 38.74 -44.84
N ASP A 100 77.19 39.58 -45.85
CA ASP A 100 75.94 40.28 -46.10
C ASP A 100 74.78 39.29 -46.36
N ASP A 101 75.04 38.23 -47.14
CA ASP A 101 74.08 37.13 -47.37
C ASP A 101 73.71 36.40 -46.07
N LEU A 102 74.69 36.12 -45.20
CA LEU A 102 74.46 35.50 -43.89
C LEU A 102 73.71 36.43 -42.93
N ASP A 103 73.99 37.73 -42.97
CA ASP A 103 73.29 38.73 -42.16
C ASP A 103 71.82 38.86 -42.62
N GLU A 104 71.54 38.77 -43.92
CA GLU A 104 70.18 38.72 -44.46
C GLU A 104 69.44 37.44 -44.06
N GLN A 105 70.11 36.28 -44.15
CA GLN A 105 69.54 35.02 -43.67
C GLN A 105 69.24 35.06 -42.17
N LEU A 106 70.17 35.55 -41.34
CA LEU A 106 69.95 35.75 -39.90
C LEU A 106 68.80 36.70 -39.60
N ALA A 107 68.63 37.76 -40.40
CA ALA A 107 67.49 38.68 -40.25
C ALA A 107 66.17 37.98 -40.57
N SER A 108 66.13 37.18 -41.65
CA SER A 108 64.95 36.40 -42.01
C SER A 108 64.60 35.35 -40.94
N GLU A 109 65.59 34.63 -40.41
CA GLU A 109 65.41 33.64 -39.34
C GLU A 109 64.91 34.32 -38.06
N LYS A 110 65.49 35.47 -37.68
CA LYS A 110 65.00 36.26 -36.53
C LYS A 110 63.53 36.67 -36.70
N HIS A 111 63.11 37.03 -37.92
CA HIS A 111 61.71 37.33 -38.20
C HIS A 111 60.83 36.07 -38.04
N THR A 112 61.26 34.91 -38.54
CA THR A 112 60.53 33.66 -38.34
C THR A 112 60.41 33.26 -36.87
N ILE A 113 61.47 33.43 -36.08
CA ILE A 113 61.47 33.19 -34.63
C ILE A 113 60.48 34.12 -33.93
N ALA A 114 60.48 35.41 -34.26
CA ALA A 114 59.53 36.37 -33.68
C ALA A 114 58.07 36.00 -33.99
N ASN A 115 57.79 35.53 -35.20
CA ASN A 115 56.45 35.07 -35.59
C ASN A 115 56.04 33.80 -34.81
N LEU A 116 56.94 32.82 -34.70
CA LEU A 116 56.70 31.61 -33.91
C LEU A 116 56.51 31.92 -32.41
N GLU A 117 57.26 32.86 -31.84
CA GLU A 117 57.07 33.30 -30.46
C GLU A 117 55.69 33.96 -30.24
N GLN A 118 55.20 34.73 -31.22
CA GLN A 118 53.85 35.29 -31.17
C GLN A 118 52.79 34.20 -31.24
N GLU A 119 52.97 33.21 -32.11
CA GLU A 119 52.07 32.06 -32.20
C GLU A 119 52.06 31.26 -30.90
N ILE A 120 53.23 30.95 -30.32
CA ILE A 120 53.37 30.27 -29.03
C ILE A 120 52.60 31.04 -27.95
N LYS A 121 52.81 32.36 -27.83
CA LYS A 121 52.07 33.19 -26.87
C LYS A 121 50.56 33.14 -27.10
N SER A 122 50.11 33.11 -28.35
CA SER A 122 48.68 32.99 -28.68
C SER A 122 48.11 31.64 -28.24
N TRP A 123 48.87 30.55 -28.42
CA TRP A 123 48.48 29.20 -28.03
C TRP A 123 48.51 29.00 -26.52
N GLU A 124 49.51 29.54 -25.82
CA GLU A 124 49.57 29.54 -24.36
C GLU A 124 48.36 30.27 -23.75
N ARG A 125 47.94 31.41 -24.33
CA ARG A 125 46.72 32.11 -23.92
C ARG A 125 45.47 31.24 -24.11
N LYS A 126 45.32 30.58 -25.27
CA LYS A 126 44.21 29.65 -25.54
C LYS A 126 44.21 28.48 -24.56
N GLN A 127 45.37 27.89 -24.28
CA GLN A 127 45.51 26.79 -23.32
C GLN A 127 45.17 27.23 -21.90
N SER A 128 45.60 28.43 -21.48
CA SER A 128 45.25 29.00 -20.17
C SER A 128 43.74 29.22 -20.03
N GLN A 129 43.08 29.73 -21.08
CA GLN A 129 41.62 29.88 -21.11
C GLN A 129 40.90 28.52 -21.02
N GLN A 130 41.35 27.51 -21.77
CA GLN A 130 40.80 26.16 -21.66
C GLN A 130 41.02 25.54 -20.27
N ARG A 131 42.20 25.71 -19.66
CA ARG A 131 42.47 25.24 -18.29
C ARG A 131 41.57 25.92 -17.26
N LYS A 132 41.24 27.21 -17.42
CA LYS A 132 40.27 27.90 -16.55
C LYS A 132 38.87 27.30 -16.69
N LEU A 133 38.39 27.10 -17.92
CA LEU A 133 37.10 26.46 -18.19
C LEU A 133 37.04 25.04 -17.60
N VAL A 134 38.11 24.25 -17.75
CA VAL A 134 38.19 22.90 -17.18
C VAL A 134 38.22 22.93 -15.64
N LYS A 135 38.91 23.91 -15.03
CA LYS A 135 38.89 24.09 -13.58
C LYS A 135 37.47 24.38 -13.06
N ASP A 136 36.67 25.13 -13.82
CA ASP A 136 35.26 25.35 -13.52
C ASP A 136 34.42 24.07 -13.72
N THR A 137 34.74 23.22 -14.71
CA THR A 137 34.03 21.93 -14.91
C THR A 137 34.20 20.93 -13.77
N ASN A 138 35.32 20.94 -13.04
CA ASN A 138 35.45 20.13 -11.82
C ASN A 138 34.48 20.58 -10.72
N GLY A 139 34.22 21.88 -10.62
CA GLY A 139 33.15 22.43 -9.77
C GLY A 139 31.76 21.98 -10.23
N THR A 140 31.54 21.87 -11.54
CA THR A 140 30.28 21.36 -12.12
C THR A 140 30.05 19.88 -11.78
N SER A 141 31.07 19.03 -11.83
CA SER A 141 30.94 17.62 -11.45
C SER A 141 30.60 17.46 -9.96
N GLN A 142 31.21 18.27 -9.09
CA GLN A 142 30.93 18.25 -7.66
C GLN A 142 29.53 18.79 -7.34
N ARG A 143 29.09 19.85 -8.04
CA ARG A 143 27.71 20.37 -7.96
C ARG A 143 26.69 19.36 -8.48
N SER A 144 26.99 18.64 -9.56
CA SER A 144 26.14 17.57 -10.09
C SER A 144 25.99 16.42 -9.08
N ALA A 145 27.10 16.01 -8.45
CA ALA A 145 27.06 14.97 -7.42
C ALA A 145 26.26 15.43 -6.17
N GLN A 146 26.39 16.69 -5.76
CA GLN A 146 25.57 17.27 -4.69
C GLN A 146 24.08 17.33 -5.07
N ALA A 147 23.77 17.75 -6.30
CA ALA A 147 22.40 17.76 -6.81
C ALA A 147 21.79 16.34 -6.84
N GLN A 148 22.54 15.33 -7.27
CA GLN A 148 22.10 13.93 -7.22
C GLN A 148 21.88 13.41 -5.80
N ARG A 149 22.71 13.79 -4.83
CA ARG A 149 22.47 13.46 -3.42
C ARG A 149 21.20 14.12 -2.91
N HIS A 150 20.97 15.39 -3.25
CA HIS A 150 19.74 16.10 -2.89
C HIS A 150 18.50 15.47 -3.54
N ILE A 151 18.57 15.07 -4.81
CA ILE A 151 17.50 14.34 -5.49
C ILE A 151 17.19 13.05 -4.74
N LYS A 152 18.20 12.22 -4.42
CA LYS A 152 18.01 10.99 -3.64
C LYS A 152 17.37 11.23 -2.26
N VAL A 153 17.77 12.30 -1.56
CA VAL A 153 17.15 12.66 -0.28
C VAL A 153 15.69 13.08 -0.45
N MET A 154 15.38 13.83 -1.51
CA MET A 154 14.00 14.23 -1.81
C MET A 154 13.14 13.04 -2.25
N GLU A 155 13.68 12.14 -3.06
CA GLU A 155 13.04 10.88 -3.45
C GLU A 155 12.74 10.02 -2.23
N ASN A 156 13.72 9.83 -1.32
CA ASN A 156 13.51 9.09 -0.07
C ASN A 156 12.47 9.77 0.83
N ARG A 157 12.44 11.10 0.86
CA ARG A 157 11.43 11.85 1.62
C ARG A 157 10.03 11.71 1.01
N LEU A 158 9.95 11.72 -0.32
CA LEU A 158 8.72 11.47 -1.06
C LEU A 158 8.22 10.05 -0.80
N ASP A 159 9.09 9.04 -0.92
CA ASP A 159 8.73 7.63 -0.68
C ASP A 159 8.23 7.39 0.75
N ARG A 160 8.90 8.00 1.75
CA ARG A 160 8.42 7.98 3.14
C ARG A 160 7.06 8.66 3.29
N ALA A 161 6.83 9.78 2.60
CA ALA A 161 5.54 10.48 2.63
C ALA A 161 4.43 9.65 1.96
N VAL A 162 4.71 9.03 0.82
CA VAL A 162 3.80 8.12 0.09
C VAL A 162 3.48 6.90 0.93
N THR A 163 4.48 6.28 1.57
CA THR A 163 4.27 5.14 2.47
C THR A 163 3.39 5.53 3.66
N ARG A 164 3.64 6.70 4.28
CA ARG A 164 2.78 7.23 5.37
C ARG A 164 1.35 7.51 4.88
N PHE A 165 1.20 8.05 3.68
CA PHE A 165 -0.10 8.30 3.08
C PHE A 165 -0.85 6.98 2.81
N ASN A 166 -0.20 5.99 2.20
CA ASN A 166 -0.77 4.68 1.90
C ASN A 166 -1.15 3.92 3.18
N THR A 167 -0.29 3.96 4.21
CA THR A 167 -0.62 3.36 5.51
C THR A 167 -1.81 4.04 6.16
N GLN A 168 -1.91 5.37 6.08
CA GLN A 168 -3.07 6.10 6.58
C GLN A 168 -4.33 5.81 5.76
N LEU A 169 -4.22 5.65 4.44
CA LEU A 169 -5.31 5.26 3.55
C LEU A 169 -5.82 3.85 3.90
N GLY A 170 -4.91 2.91 4.15
CA GLY A 170 -5.25 1.56 4.62
C GLY A 170 -5.95 1.58 5.98
N LYS A 171 -5.50 2.40 6.93
CA LYS A 171 -6.21 2.63 8.21
C LYS A 171 -7.60 3.22 7.98
N ASN A 172 -7.73 4.20 7.09
CA ASN A 172 -9.01 4.81 6.73
C ASN A 172 -9.96 3.79 6.09
N GLY A 173 -9.46 2.90 5.23
CA GLY A 173 -10.21 1.78 4.67
C GLY A 173 -10.77 0.86 5.75
N LYS A 174 -9.92 0.43 6.70
CA LYS A 174 -10.35 -0.39 7.86
C LYS A 174 -11.40 0.33 8.73
N MET A 175 -11.28 1.65 8.92
CA MET A 175 -12.28 2.42 9.67
C MET A 175 -13.61 2.53 8.91
N ARG A 176 -13.58 2.67 7.58
CA ARG A 176 -14.79 2.65 6.75
C ARG A 176 -15.49 1.30 6.82
N GLU A 177 -14.74 0.21 6.76
CA GLU A 177 -15.28 -1.14 6.92
C GLU A 177 -15.95 -1.32 8.29
N LYS A 178 -15.30 -0.88 9.37
CA LYS A 178 -15.90 -0.88 10.72
C LYS A 178 -17.18 -0.05 10.81
N ILE A 179 -17.20 1.14 10.20
CA ILE A 179 -18.40 1.98 10.14
C ILE A 179 -19.52 1.25 9.41
N GLU A 180 -19.22 0.54 8.32
CA GLU A 180 -20.22 -0.20 7.56
C GLU A 180 -20.77 -1.39 8.34
N ILE A 181 -19.90 -2.12 9.04
CA ILE A 181 -20.32 -3.19 9.98
C ILE A 181 -21.28 -2.61 11.03
N PHE A 182 -20.91 -1.51 11.69
CA PHE A 182 -21.77 -0.87 12.69
C PHE A 182 -23.10 -0.37 12.12
N ARG A 183 -23.13 0.09 10.87
CA ARG A 183 -24.38 0.47 10.18
C ARG A 183 -25.29 -0.73 9.96
N ILE A 184 -24.74 -1.85 9.51
CA ILE A 184 -25.48 -3.10 9.32
C ILE A 184 -26.03 -3.59 10.66
N GLU A 185 -25.19 -3.62 11.71
CA GLU A 185 -25.60 -4.02 13.06
C GLU A 185 -26.70 -3.11 13.60
N LYS A 186 -26.56 -1.78 13.46
CA LYS A 186 -27.61 -0.83 13.84
C LYS A 186 -28.91 -1.08 13.08
N SER A 187 -28.85 -1.32 11.78
CA SER A 187 -30.04 -1.63 10.98
C SER A 187 -30.73 -2.92 11.44
N ARG A 188 -29.96 -3.97 11.74
CA ARG A 188 -30.48 -5.22 12.31
C ARG A 188 -31.12 -4.99 13.68
N PHE A 189 -30.48 -4.19 14.53
CA PHE A 189 -30.99 -3.83 15.84
C PHE A 189 -32.30 -3.03 15.74
N GLU A 190 -32.38 -2.04 14.86
CA GLU A 190 -33.61 -1.27 14.61
C GLU A 190 -34.75 -2.16 14.09
N GLN A 191 -34.45 -3.14 13.22
CA GLN A 191 -35.44 -4.11 12.77
C GLN A 191 -35.96 -4.98 13.92
N LEU A 192 -35.07 -5.48 14.78
CA LEU A 192 -35.45 -6.25 15.96
C LEU A 192 -36.27 -5.40 16.94
N TYR A 193 -35.83 -4.17 17.19
CA TYR A 193 -36.55 -3.23 18.06
C TYR A 193 -37.97 -2.97 17.55
N LYS A 194 -38.15 -2.71 16.26
CA LYS A 194 -39.48 -2.54 15.64
C LYS A 194 -40.36 -3.80 15.74
N LYS A 195 -39.76 -4.99 15.68
CA LYS A 195 -40.52 -6.25 15.88
C LYS A 195 -40.99 -6.37 17.32
N LEU A 196 -40.10 -6.16 18.29
CA LEU A 196 -40.43 -6.18 19.72
C LEU A 196 -41.47 -5.10 20.08
N GLU A 197 -41.38 -3.91 19.48
CA GLU A 197 -42.37 -2.85 19.68
C GLU A 197 -43.76 -3.24 19.15
N LYS A 198 -43.83 -3.91 17.99
CA LYS A 198 -45.09 -4.45 17.45
C LYS A 198 -45.66 -5.55 18.35
N GLU A 199 -44.82 -6.47 18.82
CA GLU A 199 -45.23 -7.53 19.74
C GLU A 199 -45.77 -6.94 21.05
N LEU A 200 -45.10 -5.93 21.60
CA LEU A 200 -45.57 -5.22 22.79
C LEU A 200 -46.93 -4.53 22.54
N HIS A 201 -47.09 -3.89 21.39
CA HIS A 201 -48.37 -3.29 21.03
C HIS A 201 -49.49 -4.32 20.86
N GLN A 202 -49.19 -5.48 20.28
CA GLN A 202 -50.13 -6.59 20.15
C GLN A 202 -50.53 -7.12 21.53
N ILE A 203 -49.57 -7.37 22.43
CA ILE A 203 -49.85 -7.83 23.80
C ILE A 203 -50.72 -6.81 24.54
N ARG A 204 -50.47 -5.50 24.39
CA ARG A 204 -51.33 -4.47 24.98
C ARG A 204 -52.76 -4.52 24.43
N LYS A 205 -52.92 -4.76 23.14
CA LYS A 205 -54.22 -4.94 22.50
C LYS A 205 -54.93 -6.19 23.03
N ASP A 206 -54.20 -7.29 23.16
CA ASP A 206 -54.73 -8.55 23.68
C ASP A 206 -55.16 -8.40 25.16
N ILE A 207 -54.36 -7.69 25.98
CA ILE A 207 -54.74 -7.31 27.34
C ILE A 207 -56.03 -6.48 27.34
N GLY A 208 -56.15 -5.50 26.44
CA GLY A 208 -57.38 -4.71 26.29
C GLY A 208 -58.59 -5.58 25.98
N ALA A 209 -58.45 -6.49 25.00
CA ALA A 209 -59.52 -7.43 24.64
C ALA A 209 -59.94 -8.33 25.82
N VAL A 210 -58.97 -8.85 26.59
CA VAL A 210 -59.27 -9.66 27.78
C VAL A 210 -59.99 -8.84 28.86
N ILE A 211 -59.65 -7.56 29.02
CA ILE A 211 -60.34 -6.66 29.95
C ILE A 211 -61.79 -6.45 29.48
N ASP A 212 -62.00 -6.16 28.20
CA ASP A 212 -63.34 -5.95 27.62
C ASP A 212 -64.21 -7.22 27.74
N ASP A 213 -63.65 -8.39 27.44
CA ASP A 213 -64.31 -9.69 27.61
C ASP A 213 -64.66 -9.96 29.08
N SER A 214 -63.75 -9.63 29.99
CA SER A 214 -63.98 -9.77 31.43
C SER A 214 -65.09 -8.84 31.91
N SER A 215 -65.09 -7.57 31.48
CA SER A 215 -66.13 -6.59 31.77
C SER A 215 -67.49 -7.07 31.24
N ALA A 216 -67.56 -7.54 30.00
CA ALA A 216 -68.79 -8.09 29.42
C ALA A 216 -69.30 -9.31 30.20
N ALA A 217 -68.41 -10.20 30.66
CA ALA A 217 -68.78 -11.34 31.49
C ALA A 217 -69.31 -10.92 32.87
N TYR A 218 -68.74 -9.87 33.48
CA TYR A 218 -69.25 -9.31 34.73
C TYR A 218 -70.63 -8.68 34.56
N ASP A 219 -70.83 -7.89 33.51
CA ASP A 219 -72.13 -7.28 33.21
C ASP A 219 -73.21 -8.34 32.97
N ALA A 220 -72.89 -9.38 32.19
CA ALA A 220 -73.80 -10.51 31.95
C ALA A 220 -74.16 -11.28 33.24
N ARG A 221 -73.17 -11.47 34.13
CA ARG A 221 -73.38 -12.11 35.43
C ARG A 221 -74.29 -11.25 36.31
N ASP A 222 -74.05 -9.95 36.38
CA ASP A 222 -74.83 -9.04 37.21
C ASP A 222 -76.28 -8.89 36.67
N GLU A 223 -76.47 -8.92 35.35
CA GLU A 223 -77.80 -9.05 34.73
C GLU A 223 -78.50 -10.37 35.10
N ALA A 224 -77.79 -11.50 35.04
CA ALA A 224 -78.36 -12.79 35.41
C ALA A 224 -78.74 -12.82 36.90
N GLN A 225 -77.90 -12.24 37.76
CA GLN A 225 -78.15 -12.16 39.20
C GLN A 225 -79.36 -11.28 39.52
N THR A 226 -79.51 -10.14 38.83
CA THR A 226 -80.69 -9.26 38.98
C THR A 226 -81.96 -9.94 38.47
N LYS A 227 -81.94 -10.62 37.31
CA LYS A 227 -83.06 -11.42 36.80
C LYS A 227 -83.45 -12.55 37.76
N MET A 228 -82.46 -13.25 38.32
CA MET A 228 -82.68 -14.29 39.33
C MET A 228 -83.36 -13.73 40.59
N LEU A 229 -82.89 -12.58 41.09
CA LEU A 229 -83.48 -11.93 42.26
C LEU A 229 -84.95 -11.54 41.99
N GLN A 230 -85.23 -10.92 40.85
CA GLN A 230 -86.59 -10.56 40.44
C GLN A 230 -87.50 -11.78 40.34
N SER A 231 -87.03 -12.88 39.75
CA SER A 231 -87.79 -14.13 39.67
C SER A 231 -88.08 -14.72 41.05
N LYS A 232 -87.12 -14.64 41.97
CA LYS A 232 -87.29 -15.11 43.36
C LYS A 232 -88.32 -14.26 44.11
N GLU A 233 -88.23 -12.94 44.01
CA GLU A 233 -89.21 -12.03 44.61
C GLU A 233 -90.62 -12.25 44.06
N LYS A 234 -90.75 -12.51 42.75
CA LYS A 234 -92.03 -12.85 42.13
C LYS A 234 -92.59 -14.16 42.68
N ALA A 235 -91.77 -15.21 42.74
CA ALA A 235 -92.18 -16.50 43.31
C ALA A 235 -92.60 -16.39 44.78
N GLU A 236 -91.92 -15.56 45.57
CA GLU A 236 -92.29 -15.30 46.97
C GLU A 236 -93.64 -14.56 47.08
N LYS A 237 -93.90 -13.58 46.22
CA LYS A 237 -95.21 -12.90 46.15
C LYS A 237 -96.33 -13.86 45.74
N ASP A 238 -96.09 -14.68 44.72
CA ASP A 238 -97.07 -15.66 44.25
C ASP A 238 -97.37 -16.71 45.33
N LEU A 239 -96.35 -17.20 46.04
CA LEU A 239 -96.51 -18.10 47.19
C LEU A 239 -97.34 -17.45 48.32
N ASN A 240 -97.06 -16.19 48.63
CA ASN A 240 -97.81 -15.43 49.64
C ASN A 240 -99.27 -15.24 49.23
N GLN A 241 -99.52 -14.95 47.94
CA GLN A 241 -100.88 -14.84 47.39
C GLN A 241 -101.62 -16.17 47.45
N HIS A 242 -101.03 -17.27 46.97
CA HIS A 242 -101.62 -18.60 47.04
C HIS A 242 -101.90 -19.03 48.49
N THR A 243 -101.00 -18.71 49.42
CA THR A 243 -101.21 -18.98 50.85
C THR A 243 -102.39 -18.18 51.40
N ALA A 244 -102.60 -16.94 50.95
CA ALA A 244 -103.76 -16.14 51.34
C ALA A 244 -105.07 -16.70 50.74
N GLU A 245 -105.06 -17.09 49.46
CA GLU A 245 -106.19 -17.72 48.78
C GLU A 245 -106.59 -19.04 49.46
N ILE A 246 -105.64 -19.91 49.79
CA ILE A 246 -105.88 -21.16 50.52
C ILE A 246 -106.51 -20.87 51.89
N LYS A 247 -106.03 -19.87 52.63
CA LYS A 247 -106.63 -19.49 53.92
C LYS A 247 -108.07 -19.01 53.76
N GLU A 248 -108.38 -18.28 52.69
CA GLU A 248 -109.74 -17.81 52.42
C GLU A 248 -110.67 -18.97 52.02
N LEU A 249 -110.22 -19.87 51.15
CA LEU A 249 -110.95 -21.09 50.81
C LEU A 249 -111.19 -21.96 52.04
N GLN A 250 -110.19 -22.10 52.92
CA GLN A 250 -110.34 -22.81 54.18
C GLN A 250 -111.43 -22.19 55.07
N ARG A 251 -111.49 -20.85 55.16
CA ARG A 251 -112.56 -20.14 55.89
C ARG A 251 -113.95 -20.41 55.28
N ILE A 252 -114.06 -20.43 53.95
CA ILE A 252 -115.31 -20.75 53.25
C ILE A 252 -115.73 -22.19 53.54
N ILE A 253 -114.78 -23.15 53.48
CA ILE A 253 -115.04 -24.56 53.80
C ILE A 253 -115.46 -24.71 55.27
N ASP A 254 -114.77 -24.06 56.22
CA ASP A 254 -115.13 -24.10 57.63
C ASP A 254 -116.51 -23.50 57.88
N HIS A 255 -116.86 -22.42 57.18
CA HIS A 255 -118.19 -21.82 57.24
C HIS A 255 -119.25 -22.76 56.66
N ASP A 256 -119.02 -23.36 55.48
CA ASP A 256 -119.94 -24.32 54.85
C ASP A 256 -120.08 -25.59 55.71
N ARG A 257 -119.00 -26.05 56.33
CA ARG A 257 -119.03 -27.16 57.28
C ARG A 257 -119.89 -26.83 58.50
N ARG A 258 -119.70 -25.66 59.12
CA ARG A 258 -120.56 -25.19 60.23
C ARG A 258 -122.02 -25.06 59.78
N LEU A 259 -122.27 -24.58 58.57
CA LEU A 259 -123.62 -24.48 58.00
C LEU A 259 -124.23 -25.87 57.78
N LYS A 260 -123.48 -26.83 57.24
CA LYS A 260 -123.92 -28.24 57.08
C LYS A 260 -124.17 -28.91 58.42
N GLU A 261 -123.29 -28.71 59.40
CA GLU A 261 -123.49 -29.20 60.77
C GLU A 261 -124.75 -28.58 61.39
N PHE A 262 -124.97 -27.28 61.20
CA PHE A 262 -126.19 -26.57 61.63
C PHE A 262 -127.45 -27.09 60.92
N MET A 263 -127.40 -27.27 59.59
CA MET A 263 -128.49 -27.84 58.80
C MET A 263 -128.76 -29.29 59.20
N GLY A 264 -127.74 -30.11 59.43
CA GLY A 264 -127.83 -31.48 59.92
C GLY A 264 -128.47 -31.57 61.30
N ALA A 265 -128.11 -30.65 62.21
CA ALA A 265 -128.77 -30.52 63.50
C ALA A 265 -130.25 -30.10 63.38
N LYS A 266 -130.60 -29.28 62.37
CA LYS A 266 -131.99 -28.86 62.06
C LYS A 266 -132.80 -29.91 61.29
N THR A 267 -132.17 -30.85 60.58
CA THR A 267 -132.82 -31.91 59.80
C THR A 267 -132.96 -33.24 60.55
N GLN A 268 -132.62 -33.29 61.83
CA GLN A 268 -133.02 -34.44 62.65
C GLN A 268 -134.52 -34.40 62.96
N GLU A 269 -135.34 -34.92 62.04
CA GLU A 269 -136.65 -35.49 62.33
C GLU A 269 -136.89 -36.82 61.61
N ARG A 270 -137.19 -37.83 62.44
CA ARG A 270 -138.05 -39.02 62.27
C ARG A 270 -137.65 -40.09 61.23
N THR A 271 -137.24 -41.23 61.78
CA THR A 271 -137.18 -42.56 61.17
C THR A 271 -138.46 -42.92 60.42
N ILE A 272 -138.35 -43.58 59.24
CA ILE A 272 -139.21 -44.69 58.74
C ILE A 272 -138.60 -45.37 57.50
N SER A 273 -138.45 -46.70 57.68
CA SER A 273 -138.53 -47.89 56.82
C SER A 273 -137.74 -48.10 55.51
N GLU A 274 -137.08 -49.27 55.53
CA GLU A 274 -136.11 -49.91 54.64
C GLU A 274 -136.77 -50.80 53.55
N GLU A 275 -138.01 -50.53 53.16
CA GLU A 275 -138.82 -51.48 52.36
C GLU A 275 -139.03 -51.13 50.86
N VAL A 276 -138.41 -50.07 50.33
CA VAL A 276 -138.57 -49.69 48.90
C VAL A 276 -137.39 -50.14 48.01
N ILE A 277 -136.29 -50.64 48.59
CA ILE A 277 -135.05 -50.91 47.85
C ILE A 277 -135.04 -52.29 47.15
N ASN A 278 -135.89 -53.23 47.57
CA ASN A 278 -135.83 -54.62 47.07
C ASN A 278 -136.79 -54.96 45.91
N ALA A 279 -137.55 -54.00 45.36
CA ALA A 279 -138.49 -54.24 44.25
C ALA A 279 -137.96 -53.84 42.85
N ARG A 280 -136.75 -53.27 42.73
CA ARG A 280 -136.25 -52.74 41.45
C ARG A 280 -135.29 -53.67 40.70
N ARG A 281 -134.78 -54.75 41.33
CA ARG A 281 -133.73 -55.63 40.77
C ARG A 281 -134.23 -56.83 39.95
N LYS A 282 -135.50 -56.87 39.53
CA LYS A 282 -136.09 -58.05 38.86
C LYS A 282 -136.90 -57.78 37.59
N ARG A 283 -136.63 -56.68 36.89
CA ARG A 283 -137.28 -56.33 35.60
C ARG A 283 -136.32 -55.96 34.47
N GLU A 284 -135.04 -56.25 34.61
CA GLU A 284 -134.01 -55.76 33.68
C GLU A 284 -133.33 -56.86 32.86
N LYS A 285 -133.84 -58.10 32.91
CA LYS A 285 -133.10 -59.26 32.36
C LYS A 285 -133.67 -59.95 31.14
N ASP A 286 -134.78 -59.51 30.53
CA ASP A 286 -135.40 -60.36 29.49
C ASP A 286 -136.19 -59.64 28.38
N GLN A 287 -135.88 -58.38 28.06
CA GLN A 287 -136.55 -57.73 26.93
C GLN A 287 -135.59 -56.98 26.02
N LEU A 288 -135.50 -57.53 24.81
CA LEU A 288 -134.96 -56.98 23.57
C LEU A 288 -133.46 -57.18 23.32
N GLU A 289 -133.09 -58.46 23.34
CA GLU A 289 -132.42 -59.00 22.15
C GLU A 289 -133.23 -58.69 20.87
N LYS A 290 -132.51 -58.20 19.85
CA LYS A 290 -132.84 -58.11 18.40
C LYS A 290 -133.57 -56.85 17.91
N LYS A 291 -132.78 -55.95 17.32
CA LYS A 291 -132.96 -55.39 15.95
C LYS A 291 -131.62 -54.75 15.54
N LYS A 292 -130.82 -55.48 14.74
CA LYS A 292 -130.61 -55.32 13.28
C LYS A 292 -129.55 -54.26 12.93
N ARG A 293 -128.45 -54.81 12.40
CA ARG A 293 -127.28 -54.24 11.71
C ARG A 293 -127.58 -53.08 10.77
N ASP A 294 -126.65 -52.12 10.70
CA ASP A 294 -126.17 -51.49 9.46
C ASP A 294 -124.70 -51.00 9.61
N PRO A 295 -123.90 -50.92 8.53
CA PRO A 295 -122.44 -50.99 8.58
C PRO A 295 -121.78 -49.61 8.66
N THR A 296 -121.72 -49.05 9.87
CA THR A 296 -120.82 -47.92 10.23
C THR A 296 -120.23 -48.07 11.64
N GLU A 297 -120.37 -49.23 12.28
CA GLU A 297 -120.00 -49.48 13.68
C GLU A 297 -118.57 -50.00 13.89
N GLU A 298 -117.89 -50.51 12.85
CA GLU A 298 -116.56 -51.12 13.02
C GLU A 298 -115.48 -50.11 13.48
N THR A 299 -115.60 -48.82 13.13
CA THR A 299 -114.68 -47.79 13.63
C THR A 299 -114.98 -47.39 15.07
N ILE A 300 -116.26 -47.38 15.47
CA ILE A 300 -116.67 -46.99 16.82
C ILE A 300 -116.36 -48.13 17.79
N GLU A 301 -116.57 -49.39 17.41
CA GLU A 301 -116.24 -50.55 18.24
C GLU A 301 -114.74 -50.69 18.48
N MET A 302 -113.88 -50.37 17.51
CA MET A 302 -112.43 -50.33 17.74
C MET A 302 -112.02 -49.22 18.71
N TYR A 303 -112.57 -48.01 18.55
CA TYR A 303 -112.30 -46.92 19.50
C TYR A 303 -112.88 -47.24 20.87
N GLN A 304 -114.03 -47.88 20.95
CA GLN A 304 -114.69 -48.24 22.21
C GLN A 304 -113.99 -49.43 22.90
N GLN A 305 -113.41 -50.37 22.16
CA GLN A 305 -112.53 -51.42 22.69
C GLN A 305 -111.18 -50.87 23.16
N ALA A 306 -110.56 -49.97 22.39
CA ALA A 306 -109.35 -49.26 22.83
C ALA A 306 -109.63 -48.39 24.07
N PHE A 307 -110.80 -47.76 24.12
CA PHE A 307 -111.24 -46.95 25.26
C PHE A 307 -111.52 -47.81 26.49
N GLN A 308 -112.14 -48.99 26.32
CA GLN A 308 -112.32 -49.97 27.41
C GLN A 308 -110.98 -50.55 27.90
N GLN A 309 -110.01 -50.75 27.01
CA GLN A 309 -108.64 -51.16 27.40
C GLN A 309 -107.92 -50.05 28.18
N ILE A 310 -108.05 -48.79 27.74
CA ILE A 310 -107.48 -47.65 28.47
C ILE A 310 -108.19 -47.51 29.82
N GLN A 311 -109.52 -47.56 29.87
CA GLN A 311 -110.32 -47.50 31.10
C GLN A 311 -109.96 -48.63 32.08
N ALA A 312 -109.69 -49.85 31.59
CA ALA A 312 -109.24 -50.97 32.40
C ALA A 312 -107.83 -50.80 32.99
N VAL A 313 -106.96 -50.03 32.32
CA VAL A 313 -105.58 -49.76 32.77
C VAL A 313 -105.49 -48.50 33.64
N THR A 314 -106.31 -47.48 33.39
CA THR A 314 -106.26 -46.17 34.07
C THR A 314 -107.25 -46.05 35.23
N GLY A 315 -108.31 -46.87 35.30
CA GLY A 315 -109.21 -46.98 36.45
C GLY A 315 -110.10 -45.77 36.76
N GLU A 316 -110.32 -44.86 35.79
CA GLU A 316 -111.19 -43.68 35.97
C GLU A 316 -112.37 -43.67 35.00
N ASP A 317 -113.57 -43.43 35.53
CA ASP A 317 -114.86 -43.56 34.84
C ASP A 317 -115.38 -42.27 34.17
N ASN A 318 -114.69 -41.14 34.35
CA ASN A 318 -115.10 -39.84 33.81
C ASN A 318 -114.33 -39.49 32.53
N LEU A 319 -115.05 -39.48 31.41
CA LEU A 319 -114.54 -39.31 30.05
C LEU A 319 -113.74 -37.99 29.86
N ASP A 320 -114.22 -36.89 30.43
CA ASP A 320 -113.56 -35.58 30.32
C ASP A 320 -112.23 -35.51 31.07
N ILE A 321 -112.11 -36.24 32.20
CA ILE A 321 -110.88 -36.31 33.00
C ILE A 321 -109.82 -37.19 32.30
N LEU A 322 -110.25 -38.25 31.63
CA LEU A 322 -109.34 -39.10 30.85
C LEU A 322 -108.78 -38.35 29.64
N VAL A 323 -109.61 -37.58 28.93
CA VAL A 323 -109.17 -36.76 27.80
C VAL A 323 -108.21 -35.66 28.25
N THR A 324 -108.48 -34.98 29.37
CA THR A 324 -107.53 -33.97 29.89
C THR A 324 -106.22 -34.59 30.32
N LYS A 325 -106.22 -35.74 31.01
CA LYS A 325 -104.99 -36.47 31.32
C LYS A 325 -104.25 -36.97 30.07
N PHE A 326 -104.96 -37.38 29.04
CA PHE A 326 -104.35 -37.80 27.78
C PHE A 326 -103.69 -36.63 27.07
N ILE A 327 -104.36 -35.47 27.00
CA ILE A 327 -103.78 -34.24 26.45
C ILE A 327 -102.55 -33.81 27.26
N GLU A 328 -102.60 -33.85 28.60
CA GLU A 328 -101.43 -33.56 29.43
C GLU A 328 -100.27 -34.52 29.19
N VAL A 329 -100.56 -35.81 29.01
CA VAL A 329 -99.54 -36.83 28.71
C VAL A 329 -99.00 -36.63 27.29
N GLU A 330 -99.85 -36.29 26.33
CA GLU A 330 -99.47 -35.99 24.95
C GLU A 330 -98.60 -34.73 24.88
N ASP A 331 -98.95 -33.67 25.59
CA ASP A 331 -98.14 -32.43 25.69
C ASP A 331 -96.78 -32.71 26.33
N ARG A 332 -96.73 -33.52 27.40
CA ARG A 332 -95.46 -33.95 28.00
C ARG A 332 -94.64 -34.80 27.03
N ASN A 333 -95.29 -35.67 26.25
CA ASN A 333 -94.63 -36.53 25.29
C ASN A 333 -94.12 -35.73 24.08
N PHE A 334 -94.86 -34.72 23.64
CA PHE A 334 -94.47 -33.80 22.59
C PHE A 334 -93.29 -32.92 23.04
N ALA A 335 -93.30 -32.43 24.28
CA ALA A 335 -92.17 -31.73 24.87
C ALA A 335 -90.92 -32.61 24.95
N LEU A 336 -91.07 -33.87 25.37
CA LEU A 336 -89.98 -34.86 25.38
C LEU A 336 -89.46 -35.15 23.97
N PHE A 337 -90.34 -35.29 22.98
CA PHE A 337 -89.95 -35.53 21.59
C PHE A 337 -89.16 -34.36 21.01
N ASN A 338 -89.60 -33.12 21.28
CA ASN A 338 -88.85 -31.92 20.88
C ASN A 338 -87.49 -31.85 21.57
N PHE A 339 -87.43 -32.15 22.86
CA PHE A 339 -86.17 -32.21 23.60
C PHE A 339 -85.23 -33.27 23.03
N VAL A 340 -85.72 -34.46 22.70
CA VAL A 340 -84.93 -35.53 22.07
C VAL A 340 -84.42 -35.10 20.69
N ASN A 341 -85.24 -34.42 19.89
CA ASN A 341 -84.80 -33.89 18.60
C ASN A 341 -83.73 -32.81 18.74
N GLU A 342 -83.86 -31.92 19.73
CA GLU A 342 -82.88 -30.89 19.98
C GLU A 342 -81.55 -31.47 20.51
N GLN A 343 -81.62 -32.49 21.39
CA GLN A 343 -80.44 -33.25 21.80
C GLN A 343 -79.80 -34.00 20.62
N ASN A 344 -80.58 -34.58 19.72
CA ASN A 344 -80.04 -35.24 18.52
C ASN A 344 -79.35 -34.24 17.58
N ASN A 345 -79.94 -33.06 17.36
CA ASN A 345 -79.31 -31.99 16.58
C ASN A 345 -78.00 -31.53 17.22
N GLU A 346 -77.96 -31.40 18.55
CA GLU A 346 -76.74 -31.03 19.27
C GLU A 346 -75.67 -32.13 19.18
N ILE A 347 -76.08 -33.40 19.25
CA ILE A 347 -75.19 -34.55 19.05
C ILE A 347 -74.61 -34.52 17.63
N GLU A 348 -75.41 -34.27 16.60
CA GLU A 348 -74.92 -34.14 15.21
C GLU A 348 -73.93 -32.97 15.06
N ARG A 349 -74.21 -31.82 15.67
CA ARG A 349 -73.31 -30.67 15.67
C ARG A 349 -71.97 -31.00 16.34
N LEU A 350 -72.01 -31.61 17.52
CA LEU A 350 -70.80 -32.01 18.25
C LEU A 350 -70.01 -33.08 17.49
N MET A 351 -70.69 -34.06 16.86
CA MET A 351 -70.03 -35.04 15.99
C MET A 351 -69.36 -34.38 14.78
N GLY A 352 -69.99 -33.36 14.19
CA GLY A 352 -69.40 -32.52 13.14
C GLY A 352 -68.10 -31.87 13.60
N HIS A 353 -68.12 -31.16 14.73
CA HIS A 353 -66.93 -30.54 15.30
C HIS A 353 -65.84 -31.55 15.67
N ILE A 354 -66.19 -32.71 16.22
CA ILE A 354 -65.23 -33.78 16.50
C ILE A 354 -64.59 -34.28 15.21
N SER A 355 -65.35 -34.39 14.12
CA SER A 355 -64.84 -34.80 12.81
C SER A 355 -63.86 -33.76 12.24
N GLU A 356 -64.21 -32.47 12.31
CA GLU A 356 -63.35 -31.37 11.87
C GLU A 356 -62.04 -31.33 12.65
N ILE A 357 -62.10 -31.36 13.99
CA ILE A 357 -60.92 -31.36 14.84
C ILE A 357 -60.04 -32.59 14.57
N LYS A 358 -60.64 -33.77 14.36
CA LYS A 358 -59.89 -34.98 14.01
C LYS A 358 -59.16 -34.83 12.67
N LYS A 359 -59.78 -34.16 11.69
CA LYS A 359 -59.18 -33.89 10.39
C LYS A 359 -58.01 -32.90 10.53
N GLU A 360 -58.19 -31.82 11.27
CA GLU A 360 -57.11 -30.87 11.56
C GLU A 360 -55.92 -31.55 12.28
N ILE A 361 -56.19 -32.43 13.24
CA ILE A 361 -55.13 -33.21 13.92
C ILE A 361 -54.37 -34.09 12.92
N GLN A 362 -55.06 -34.71 11.95
CA GLN A 362 -54.40 -35.51 10.91
C GLN A 362 -53.54 -34.63 9.99
N ASP A 363 -54.03 -33.47 9.58
CA ASP A 363 -53.30 -32.53 8.72
C ASP A 363 -52.05 -31.99 9.44
N PHE A 364 -52.16 -31.61 10.71
CA PHE A 364 -51.01 -31.20 11.51
C PHE A 364 -50.00 -32.32 11.72
N LYS A 365 -50.45 -33.57 11.90
CA LYS A 365 -49.55 -34.73 11.98
C LYS A 365 -48.82 -34.95 10.66
N ALA A 366 -49.52 -34.85 9.52
CA ALA A 366 -48.90 -34.99 8.21
C ALA A 366 -47.88 -33.88 7.94
N GLN A 367 -48.20 -32.63 8.31
CA GLN A 367 -47.29 -31.50 8.18
C GLN A 367 -46.05 -31.67 9.07
N ARG A 368 -46.22 -32.12 10.31
CA ARG A 368 -45.10 -32.40 11.21
C ARG A 368 -44.16 -33.45 10.64
N VAL A 369 -44.69 -34.55 10.09
CA VAL A 369 -43.86 -35.59 9.45
C VAL A 369 -43.08 -35.03 8.27
N ARG A 370 -43.69 -34.18 7.43
CA ARG A 370 -42.98 -33.54 6.30
C ARG A 370 -41.84 -32.64 6.78
N LEU A 371 -42.12 -31.78 7.76
CA LEU A 371 -41.11 -30.90 8.35
C LEU A 371 -39.98 -31.71 8.99
N ASP A 372 -40.29 -32.78 9.71
CA ASP A 372 -39.28 -33.65 10.33
C ASP A 372 -38.36 -34.30 9.26
N HIS A 373 -38.92 -34.73 8.12
CA HIS A 373 -38.13 -35.25 6.99
C HIS A 373 -37.26 -34.18 6.34
N GLU A 374 -37.77 -32.96 6.13
CA GLU A 374 -37.00 -31.83 5.61
C GLU A 374 -35.86 -31.45 6.57
N HIS A 375 -36.14 -31.38 7.87
CA HIS A 375 -35.14 -31.12 8.90
C HIS A 375 -34.06 -32.21 8.93
N GLN A 376 -34.43 -33.50 8.85
CA GLN A 376 -33.46 -34.59 8.78
C GLN A 376 -32.59 -34.51 7.51
N ALA A 377 -33.17 -34.17 6.36
CA ALA A 377 -32.42 -34.01 5.12
C ALA A 377 -31.42 -32.85 5.21
N ILE A 378 -31.82 -31.73 5.83
CA ILE A 378 -30.94 -30.57 6.06
C ILE A 378 -29.82 -30.94 7.04
N LEU A 379 -30.13 -31.61 8.15
CA LEU A 379 -29.13 -32.05 9.13
C LEU A 379 -28.09 -32.95 8.48
N LYS A 380 -28.54 -33.95 7.70
CA LYS A 380 -27.64 -34.85 6.98
C LYS A 380 -26.73 -34.11 5.99
N ASN A 381 -27.27 -33.14 5.25
CA ASN A 381 -26.47 -32.32 4.32
C ASN A 381 -25.39 -31.49 5.06
N ILE A 382 -25.72 -30.98 6.25
CA ILE A 382 -24.78 -30.23 7.09
C ILE A 382 -23.70 -31.17 7.65
N GLU A 383 -24.08 -32.37 8.11
CA GLU A 383 -23.14 -33.40 8.57
C GLU A 383 -22.16 -33.81 7.45
N ASP A 384 -22.67 -34.09 6.24
CA ASP A 384 -21.84 -34.44 5.08
C ASP A 384 -20.83 -33.32 4.75
N LYS A 385 -21.29 -32.06 4.75
CA LYS A 385 -20.41 -30.90 4.54
C LYS A 385 -19.37 -30.74 5.63
N GLN A 386 -19.75 -31.00 6.88
CA GLN A 386 -18.83 -30.95 8.01
C GLN A 386 -17.74 -32.02 7.86
N GLU A 387 -18.12 -33.23 7.47
CA GLU A 387 -17.18 -34.33 7.23
C GLU A 387 -16.22 -34.01 6.08
N GLU A 388 -16.71 -33.47 4.95
CA GLU A 388 -15.85 -33.03 3.85
C GLU A 388 -14.83 -31.97 4.27
N VAL A 389 -15.25 -30.99 5.08
CA VAL A 389 -14.37 -29.93 5.57
C VAL A 389 -13.32 -30.48 6.53
N LEU A 390 -13.71 -31.41 7.42
CA LEU A 390 -12.78 -32.08 8.32
C LEU A 390 -11.73 -32.89 7.55
N GLN A 391 -12.14 -33.68 6.56
CA GLN A 391 -11.22 -34.44 5.71
C GLN A 391 -10.23 -33.53 4.97
N ARG A 392 -10.68 -32.39 4.45
CA ARG A 392 -9.80 -31.39 3.82
C ARG A 392 -8.82 -30.79 4.83
N ALA A 393 -9.28 -30.43 6.03
CA ALA A 393 -8.43 -29.91 7.08
C ALA A 393 -7.33 -30.91 7.49
N ASP A 394 -7.69 -32.18 7.67
CA ASP A 394 -6.75 -33.26 7.97
C ASP A 394 -5.71 -33.42 6.84
N SER A 395 -6.13 -33.37 5.58
CA SER A 395 -5.23 -33.46 4.43
C SER A 395 -4.21 -32.30 4.41
N TYR A 396 -4.65 -31.07 4.69
CA TYR A 396 -3.75 -29.91 4.78
C TYR A 396 -2.81 -30.02 5.97
N GLN A 397 -3.29 -30.52 7.11
CA GLN A 397 -2.44 -30.74 8.28
C GLN A 397 -1.36 -31.80 8.02
N GLN A 398 -1.70 -32.87 7.30
CA GLN A 398 -0.72 -33.87 6.86
C GLN A 398 0.31 -33.27 5.90
N GLN A 399 -0.12 -32.49 4.90
CA GLN A 399 0.80 -31.79 3.98
C GLN A 399 1.73 -30.83 4.73
N LEU A 400 1.20 -30.06 5.69
CA LEU A 400 1.98 -29.15 6.52
C LEU A 400 3.04 -29.91 7.34
N LYS A 401 2.67 -31.05 7.95
CA LYS A 401 3.63 -31.93 8.66
C LYS A 401 4.75 -32.42 7.73
N ILE A 402 4.44 -32.78 6.49
CA ILE A 402 5.45 -33.20 5.51
C ILE A 402 6.39 -32.03 5.17
N VAL A 403 5.85 -30.85 4.88
CA VAL A 403 6.63 -29.65 4.54
C VAL A 403 7.52 -29.23 5.72
N MET A 404 7.03 -29.26 6.95
CA MET A 404 7.83 -28.97 8.14
C MET A 404 8.99 -29.96 8.30
N LYS A 405 8.75 -31.27 8.10
CA LYS A 405 9.83 -32.27 8.12
C LYS A 405 10.91 -31.97 7.07
N VAL A 406 10.51 -31.63 5.85
CA VAL A 406 11.45 -31.24 4.77
C VAL A 406 12.23 -29.98 5.17
N LEU A 407 11.56 -29.00 5.76
CA LEU A 407 12.18 -27.75 6.19
C LEU A 407 13.19 -27.97 7.33
N ASP A 408 12.91 -28.86 8.28
CA ASP A 408 13.83 -29.19 9.35
C ASP A 408 15.03 -30.01 8.85
N GLN A 409 14.83 -30.90 7.87
CA GLN A 409 15.93 -31.55 7.15
C GLN A 409 16.79 -30.52 6.39
N LEU A 410 16.18 -29.51 5.78
CA LEU A 410 16.91 -28.44 5.12
C LEU A 410 17.72 -27.60 6.12
N LYS A 411 17.13 -27.22 7.26
CA LYS A 411 17.82 -26.49 8.33
C LYS A 411 19.05 -27.27 8.83
N THR A 412 18.91 -28.56 9.07
CA THR A 412 20.04 -29.42 9.49
C THR A 412 21.10 -29.57 8.41
N GLY A 413 20.70 -29.71 7.14
CA GLY A 413 21.60 -29.72 5.99
C GLY A 413 22.41 -28.43 5.87
N ILE A 414 21.75 -27.28 5.95
CA ILE A 414 22.40 -25.95 5.90
C ILE A 414 23.35 -25.76 7.07
N ASP A 415 22.96 -26.13 8.29
CA ASP A 415 23.86 -26.04 9.47
C ASP A 415 25.10 -26.91 9.29
N SER A 416 24.94 -28.12 8.73
CA SER A 416 26.07 -29.01 8.45
C SER A 416 27.03 -28.43 7.40
N LEU A 417 26.50 -27.80 6.33
CA LEU A 417 27.30 -27.15 5.29
C LEU A 417 28.01 -25.92 5.82
N PHE A 418 27.29 -25.07 6.58
CA PHE A 418 27.85 -23.87 7.20
C PHE A 418 29.04 -24.20 8.11
N LYS A 419 28.92 -25.27 8.91
CA LYS A 419 30.02 -25.78 9.76
C LYS A 419 31.18 -26.35 8.94
N LYS A 420 30.91 -27.17 7.91
CA LYS A 420 31.96 -27.78 7.08
C LYS A 420 32.77 -26.77 6.27
N MET A 421 32.11 -25.72 5.80
CA MET A 421 32.74 -24.65 5.00
C MET A 421 33.46 -23.61 5.85
N ASN A 422 33.44 -23.74 7.19
CA ASN A 422 33.98 -22.76 8.15
C ASN A 422 33.52 -21.32 7.84
N CYS A 423 32.23 -21.15 7.54
CA CYS A 423 31.68 -19.82 7.26
C CYS A 423 31.74 -18.93 8.50
N ASP A 424 32.10 -17.65 8.32
CA ASP A 424 32.29 -16.70 9.41
C ASP A 424 30.98 -16.42 10.15
N ARG A 425 30.86 -16.94 11.37
CA ARG A 425 29.67 -16.79 12.22
C ARG A 425 29.51 -15.38 12.80
N SER A 426 30.59 -14.62 12.89
CA SER A 426 30.62 -13.27 13.46
C SER A 426 29.71 -12.29 12.71
N VAL A 427 29.67 -12.37 11.39
CA VAL A 427 28.82 -11.51 10.53
C VAL A 427 27.33 -11.77 10.78
N LEU A 428 26.97 -13.01 11.10
CA LEU A 428 25.60 -13.39 11.44
C LEU A 428 25.23 -13.01 12.87
N ASP A 429 26.14 -13.20 13.83
CA ASP A 429 25.90 -12.86 15.24
C ASP A 429 25.75 -11.33 15.44
N GLU A 430 26.41 -10.51 14.61
CA GLU A 430 26.27 -9.04 14.60
C GLU A 430 24.95 -8.57 13.95
N MET A 431 24.47 -9.26 12.89
CA MET A 431 23.22 -8.89 12.20
C MET A 431 21.94 -9.48 12.80
N LEU A 432 22.01 -10.67 13.40
CA LEU A 432 20.83 -11.41 13.88
C LEU A 432 20.75 -11.49 15.41
N GLY A 433 21.79 -11.02 16.12
CA GLY A 433 21.94 -11.20 17.57
C GLY A 433 22.30 -12.65 17.93
N SER A 434 22.66 -12.90 19.19
CA SER A 434 23.20 -14.16 19.72
C SER A 434 22.28 -15.41 19.62
N SER A 435 21.20 -15.36 18.83
CA SER A 435 20.38 -16.52 18.52
C SER A 435 21.10 -17.42 17.50
N SER A 436 21.84 -18.37 18.05
CA SER A 436 22.69 -19.35 17.36
C SER A 436 21.94 -20.38 16.48
N SER A 437 20.64 -20.22 16.23
CA SER A 437 19.78 -21.21 15.57
C SER A 437 19.24 -20.71 14.23
N ILE A 438 19.27 -21.59 13.23
CA ILE A 438 18.72 -21.32 11.90
C ILE A 438 17.19 -21.27 12.00
N ARG A 439 16.64 -20.06 11.98
CA ARG A 439 15.19 -19.81 11.88
C ARG A 439 14.78 -19.68 10.43
N GLU A 440 13.49 -19.89 10.13
CA GLU A 440 12.93 -19.84 8.78
C GLU A 440 13.14 -18.49 8.10
N THR A 441 13.12 -17.41 8.88
CA THR A 441 13.42 -16.04 8.43
C THR A 441 14.88 -15.81 8.07
N ASN A 442 15.77 -16.67 8.57
CA ASN A 442 17.23 -16.50 8.51
C ASN A 442 17.89 -17.46 7.50
N ILE A 443 17.16 -18.48 7.01
CA ILE A 443 17.66 -19.51 6.09
C ILE A 443 18.33 -18.89 4.85
N MET A 444 17.74 -17.84 4.28
CA MET A 444 18.29 -17.19 3.08
C MET A 444 19.62 -16.50 3.34
N GLN A 445 19.80 -15.90 4.51
CA GLN A 445 21.04 -15.25 4.91
C GLN A 445 22.15 -16.29 5.14
N TYR A 446 21.83 -17.44 5.74
CA TYR A 446 22.78 -18.55 5.86
C TYR A 446 23.19 -19.09 4.48
N LEU A 447 22.24 -19.27 3.56
CA LEU A 447 22.54 -19.72 2.20
C LEU A 447 23.40 -18.71 1.42
N GLY A 448 23.12 -17.41 1.51
CA GLY A 448 23.92 -16.38 0.84
C GLY A 448 25.37 -16.32 1.33
N LEU A 449 25.62 -16.57 2.62
CA LEU A 449 26.99 -16.64 3.14
C LEU A 449 27.71 -17.93 2.73
N ILE A 450 26.99 -19.05 2.68
CA ILE A 450 27.53 -20.30 2.14
C ILE A 450 27.89 -20.10 0.66
N GLU A 451 27.03 -19.45 -0.11
CA GLU A 451 27.29 -19.12 -1.52
C GLU A 451 28.53 -18.24 -1.66
N GLN A 452 28.65 -17.16 -0.88
CA GLN A 452 29.83 -16.29 -0.91
C GLN A 452 31.12 -17.07 -0.60
N LYS A 453 31.13 -17.86 0.48
CA LYS A 453 32.31 -18.67 0.85
C LYS A 453 32.62 -19.75 -0.18
N THR A 454 31.60 -20.35 -0.78
CA THR A 454 31.78 -21.31 -1.87
C THR A 454 32.44 -20.63 -3.06
N ASN A 455 31.97 -19.45 -3.48
CA ASN A 455 32.57 -18.69 -4.57
C ASN A 455 34.01 -18.26 -4.27
N GLU A 456 34.32 -17.88 -3.03
CA GLU A 456 35.69 -17.58 -2.58
C GLU A 456 36.62 -18.80 -2.70
N LEU A 457 36.17 -19.98 -2.25
CA LEU A 457 36.94 -21.23 -2.37
C LEU A 457 37.12 -21.68 -3.82
N LEU A 458 36.08 -21.56 -4.65
CA LEU A 458 36.18 -21.87 -6.08
C LEU A 458 37.15 -20.91 -6.78
N ALA A 459 37.15 -19.63 -6.43
CA ALA A 459 38.11 -18.67 -6.95
C ALA A 459 39.55 -19.02 -6.51
N ALA A 460 39.75 -19.40 -5.25
CA ALA A 460 41.05 -19.87 -4.76
C ALA A 460 41.52 -21.15 -5.48
N GLN A 461 40.61 -22.10 -5.73
CA GLN A 461 40.91 -23.31 -6.49
C GLN A 461 41.30 -22.98 -7.94
N SER A 462 40.54 -22.11 -8.62
CA SER A 462 40.88 -21.67 -9.99
C SER A 462 42.27 -21.00 -10.06
N PHE A 463 42.63 -20.24 -9.03
CA PHE A 463 43.95 -19.63 -8.92
C PHE A 463 45.06 -20.68 -8.72
N LEU A 464 44.82 -21.72 -7.91
CA LEU A 464 45.76 -22.82 -7.75
C LEU A 464 45.91 -23.65 -9.04
N ASP A 465 44.81 -23.91 -9.74
CA ASP A 465 44.82 -24.62 -11.01
C ASP A 465 45.56 -23.83 -12.09
N SER A 466 45.48 -22.48 -12.07
CA SER A 466 46.29 -21.63 -12.95
C SER A 466 47.81 -21.72 -12.71
N LYS A 467 48.22 -22.16 -11.51
CA LYS A 467 49.63 -22.35 -11.13
C LYS A 467 50.13 -23.77 -11.32
N ASN A 468 49.25 -24.73 -11.57
CA ASN A 468 49.61 -26.12 -11.83
C ASN A 468 49.95 -26.29 -13.32
N TYR A 469 51.24 -26.21 -13.65
CA TYR A 469 51.74 -26.35 -15.03
C TYR A 469 51.55 -27.75 -15.65
N ASP A 470 51.16 -28.75 -14.85
CA ASP A 470 50.93 -30.13 -15.30
C ASP A 470 49.53 -30.37 -15.90
N LYS A 471 48.60 -29.40 -15.79
CA LYS A 471 47.23 -29.52 -16.32
C LYS A 471 46.91 -28.37 -17.28
N PRO A 472 46.19 -28.61 -18.39
CA PRO A 472 45.72 -27.54 -19.27
C PRO A 472 44.72 -26.65 -18.51
N TYR A 473 45.08 -25.38 -18.33
CA TYR A 473 44.23 -24.37 -17.71
C TYR A 473 43.56 -23.52 -18.80
N ASP A 474 42.23 -23.60 -18.93
CA ASP A 474 41.44 -22.72 -19.80
C ASP A 474 40.77 -21.61 -18.98
N PRO A 475 41.17 -20.33 -19.18
CA PRO A 475 40.55 -19.18 -18.53
C PRO A 475 39.06 -18.98 -18.83
N GLN A 476 38.57 -19.45 -19.99
CA GLN A 476 37.17 -19.25 -20.40
C GLN A 476 36.24 -20.24 -19.70
N GLU A 477 36.64 -21.50 -19.56
CA GLU A 477 35.89 -22.51 -18.82
C GLU A 477 35.85 -22.22 -17.32
N THR A 478 36.97 -21.77 -16.74
CA THR A 478 37.01 -21.36 -15.32
C THR A 478 36.17 -20.11 -15.04
N ALA A 479 36.12 -19.13 -15.95
CA ALA A 479 35.23 -17.98 -15.82
C ALA A 479 33.74 -18.38 -15.90
N ARG A 480 33.39 -19.33 -16.80
CA ARG A 480 32.03 -19.89 -16.88
C ARG A 480 31.65 -20.67 -15.63
N PHE A 481 32.59 -21.43 -15.06
CA PHE A 481 32.42 -22.17 -13.81
C PHE A 481 32.15 -21.24 -12.62
N LEU A 482 32.92 -20.15 -12.47
CA LEU A 482 32.75 -19.17 -11.38
C LEU A 482 31.48 -18.31 -11.49
N LEU A 483 30.98 -18.09 -12.71
CA LEU A 483 29.73 -17.37 -12.96
C LEU A 483 28.48 -18.26 -12.90
N GLY A 484 28.63 -19.55 -12.55
CA GLY A 484 27.53 -20.50 -12.47
C GLY A 484 26.93 -20.88 -13.85
N GLN A 485 27.65 -20.63 -14.95
CA GLN A 485 27.21 -20.86 -16.32
C GLN A 485 27.75 -22.18 -16.91
N LEU A 486 27.67 -23.27 -16.13
CA LEU A 486 28.05 -24.60 -16.63
C LEU A 486 26.91 -25.21 -17.44
N THR A 487 27.16 -25.46 -18.72
CA THR A 487 26.21 -26.11 -19.63
C THR A 487 26.35 -27.64 -19.66
N ASP A 488 27.46 -28.19 -19.13
CA ASP A 488 27.82 -29.62 -19.28
C ASP A 488 27.76 -30.46 -17.99
N MET A 489 27.39 -29.87 -16.86
CA MET A 489 26.98 -30.69 -15.71
C MET A 489 25.48 -30.88 -15.80
N GLN A 490 25.03 -32.05 -16.29
CA GLN A 490 23.67 -32.49 -15.96
C GLN A 490 23.51 -32.30 -14.46
N PRO A 491 22.55 -31.48 -13.99
CA PRO A 491 22.38 -31.29 -12.56
C PRO A 491 22.23 -32.68 -11.97
N PRO A 492 23.02 -33.08 -10.95
CA PRO A 492 22.77 -34.33 -10.27
C PRO A 492 21.30 -34.25 -9.86
N VAL A 493 20.50 -35.17 -10.42
CA VAL A 493 19.11 -35.31 -10.04
C VAL A 493 19.15 -35.82 -8.61
N PHE A 494 19.30 -34.89 -7.66
CA PHE A 494 18.96 -35.15 -6.28
C PHE A 494 17.45 -35.34 -6.31
N GLN A 495 17.02 -36.59 -6.51
CA GLN A 495 15.74 -37.03 -5.98
C GLN A 495 15.85 -36.79 -4.48
N ILE A 496 15.33 -35.64 -4.04
CA ILE A 496 14.92 -35.45 -2.65
C ILE A 496 13.82 -36.49 -2.47
N LYS A 497 14.22 -37.71 -2.12
CA LYS A 497 13.27 -38.77 -1.78
C LYS A 497 12.55 -38.24 -0.56
N LEU A 498 11.24 -38.05 -0.71
CA LEU A 498 10.34 -37.84 0.42
C LEU A 498 10.68 -38.91 1.46
N PRO A 499 10.82 -38.54 2.75
CA PRO A 499 11.06 -39.52 3.80
C PRO A 499 9.98 -40.59 3.70
N THR A 500 10.40 -41.83 3.51
CA THR A 500 9.51 -42.99 3.46
C THR A 500 8.69 -42.97 4.74
N THR A 501 7.37 -42.95 4.58
CA THR A 501 6.41 -43.07 5.67
C THR A 501 6.68 -44.40 6.39
N GLY A 502 7.39 -44.32 7.52
CA GLY A 502 7.22 -45.24 8.64
C GLY A 502 6.03 -44.79 9.46
#